data_AF-A0A1W1V261-F1
#
_entry.id   AF-A0A1W1V261-F1
#
_cell.length_a   1.000
_cell.length_b   1.000
_cell.length_c   1.000
_cell.angle_alpha   90.00
_cell.angle_beta   90.00
_cell.angle_gamma   90.00
#
_symmetry.space_group_name_H-M   'P 1'
#
loop_
_entity.id
_entity.type
_entity.pdbx_description
1 polymer ?
#
loop_
_entity_poly.entity_id
_entity_poly.type
_entity_poly.pdbx_seq_one_letter_code
_entity_poly.pdbx_strand_id
1 'polypeptide(L)'
;MFKAIEVLNFAVQVEKNGEIFYNTVAELSEDAKVKEIFTGLAKAEAQHIVDFTALMEGVSNVETPEAYEGEFEEYMKALVDSHVFIKNTDVKALAGKVSSPREAIDLAMSFEKDSILFFSELRRVVTDHNQNTIDDLINQEHAHIRTLARLRAQI
;
A
#
# COMPACT_ATOMS: atom_id res chain seq x y z
N MET A 1 -10.49 18.07 -10.87
CA MET A 1 -9.43 18.60 -9.99
C MET A 1 -9.30 17.65 -8.82
N PHE A 2 -8.60 16.59 -9.11
CA PHE A 2 -8.14 15.59 -8.15
C PHE A 2 -7.15 16.27 -7.20
N LYS A 3 -7.50 16.38 -5.92
CA LYS A 3 -6.68 17.15 -4.96
C LYS A 3 -5.60 16.25 -4.38
N ALA A 4 -4.41 16.79 -4.09
CA ALA A 4 -3.33 16.05 -3.41
C ALA A 4 -3.82 15.33 -2.13
N ILE A 5 -4.76 15.94 -1.41
CA ILE A 5 -5.40 15.35 -0.22
C ILE A 5 -6.22 14.09 -0.54
N GLU A 6 -6.87 14.01 -1.71
CA GLU A 6 -7.60 12.82 -2.15
C GLU A 6 -6.63 11.67 -2.44
N VAL A 7 -5.49 11.97 -3.08
CA VAL A 7 -4.44 10.97 -3.36
C VAL A 7 -3.85 10.40 -2.08
N LEU A 8 -3.56 11.25 -1.10
CA LEU A 8 -3.06 10.80 0.20
C LEU A 8 -4.10 9.99 0.98
N ASN A 9 -5.39 10.34 0.89
CA ASN A 9 -6.45 9.51 1.47
C ASN A 9 -6.47 8.10 0.84
N PHE A 10 -6.23 7.99 -0.46
CA PHE A 10 -6.10 6.68 -1.11
C PHE A 10 -4.88 5.91 -0.60
N ALA A 11 -3.74 6.56 -0.39
CA ALA A 11 -2.56 5.92 0.21
C ALA A 11 -2.91 5.32 1.59
N VAL A 12 -3.53 6.12 2.47
CA VAL A 12 -4.00 5.65 3.78
C VAL A 12 -4.97 4.47 3.66
N GLN A 13 -5.84 4.46 2.66
CA GLN A 13 -6.79 3.36 2.45
C GLN A 13 -6.10 2.09 1.94
N VAL A 14 -5.07 2.21 1.10
CA VAL A 14 -4.25 1.07 0.65
C VAL A 14 -3.57 0.41 1.85
N GLU A 15 -2.90 1.20 2.69
CA GLU A 15 -2.21 0.70 3.89
C GLU A 15 -3.17 0.04 4.90
N LYS A 16 -4.35 0.64 5.14
CA LYS A 16 -5.40 0.02 5.97
C LYS A 16 -5.83 -1.34 5.44
N ASN A 17 -5.92 -1.47 4.12
CA ASN A 17 -6.26 -2.73 3.49
C ASN A 17 -5.11 -3.75 3.60
N GLY A 18 -3.86 -3.30 3.45
CA GLY A 18 -2.65 -4.09 3.74
C GLY A 18 -2.65 -4.64 5.16
N GLU A 19 -2.83 -3.76 6.16
CA GLU A 19 -2.91 -4.14 7.58
C GLU A 19 -3.99 -5.21 7.83
N ILE A 20 -5.21 -4.99 7.32
CA ILE A 20 -6.32 -5.93 7.48
C ILE A 20 -5.99 -7.27 6.83
N PHE A 21 -5.43 -7.26 5.61
CA PHE A 21 -5.07 -8.46 4.88
C PHE A 21 -4.02 -9.26 5.64
N TYR A 22 -2.94 -8.60 6.06
CA TYR A 22 -1.82 -9.26 6.75
C TYR A 22 -2.21 -9.80 8.11
N ASN A 23 -2.99 -9.06 8.90
CA ASN A 23 -3.55 -9.58 10.15
C ASN A 23 -4.42 -10.81 9.91
N THR A 24 -5.30 -10.77 8.90
CA THR A 24 -6.20 -11.90 8.60
C THR A 24 -5.41 -13.14 8.16
N VAL A 25 -4.39 -13.00 7.31
CA VAL A 25 -3.52 -14.12 6.93
C VAL A 25 -2.76 -14.68 8.13
N ALA A 26 -2.24 -13.81 9.00
CA ALA A 26 -1.54 -14.24 10.21
C ALA A 26 -2.46 -14.99 11.19
N GLU A 27 -3.72 -14.56 11.33
CA GLU A 27 -4.72 -15.22 12.16
C GLU A 27 -5.11 -16.60 11.64
N LEU A 28 -5.25 -16.75 10.32
CA LEU A 28 -5.65 -18.00 9.66
C LEU A 28 -4.50 -18.99 9.44
N SER A 29 -3.25 -18.56 9.58
CA SER A 29 -2.09 -19.41 9.33
C SER A 29 -1.74 -20.33 10.51
N GLU A 30 -1.56 -21.62 10.23
CA GLU A 30 -1.04 -22.61 11.18
C GLU A 30 0.51 -22.64 11.21
N ASP A 31 1.16 -22.10 10.18
CA ASP A 31 2.62 -22.04 10.11
C ASP A 31 3.14 -20.86 10.94
N ALA A 32 3.93 -21.16 11.98
CA ALA A 32 4.44 -20.16 12.91
C ALA A 32 5.28 -19.06 12.23
N LYS A 33 6.04 -19.41 11.18
CA LYS A 33 6.89 -18.47 10.46
C LYS A 33 6.09 -17.56 9.54
N VAL A 34 5.10 -18.13 8.85
CA VAL A 34 4.15 -17.34 8.06
C VAL A 34 3.42 -16.35 8.99
N LYS A 35 2.91 -16.83 10.12
CA LYS A 35 2.25 -15.99 11.12
C LYS A 35 3.14 -14.86 11.63
N GLU A 36 4.40 -15.15 11.98
CA GLU A 36 5.36 -14.14 12.44
C GLU A 36 5.59 -13.05 11.38
N ILE A 37 5.88 -13.45 10.13
CA ILE A 37 6.18 -12.51 9.06
C ILE A 37 4.97 -11.64 8.72
N PHE A 38 3.79 -12.23 8.56
CA PHE A 38 2.58 -11.47 8.27
C PHE A 38 2.15 -10.55 9.43
N THR A 39 2.39 -10.95 10.68
CA THR A 39 2.21 -10.04 11.83
C THR A 39 3.19 -8.87 11.79
N GLY A 40 4.43 -9.10 11.35
CA GLY A 40 5.43 -8.06 11.15
C GLY A 40 5.03 -7.06 10.08
N LEU A 41 4.58 -7.56 8.92
CA LEU A 41 4.08 -6.74 7.82
C LEU A 41 2.88 -5.89 8.27
N ALA A 42 1.88 -6.47 8.93
CA ALA A 42 0.72 -5.73 9.43
C ALA A 42 1.09 -4.54 10.34
N LYS A 43 2.15 -4.70 11.16
CA LYS A 43 2.66 -3.61 12.01
C LYS A 43 3.36 -2.52 11.21
N ALA A 44 4.04 -2.87 10.12
CA ALA A 44 4.65 -1.90 9.22
C ALA A 44 3.58 -1.06 8.51
N GLU A 45 2.54 -1.70 7.96
CA GLU A 45 1.38 -1.01 7.38
C GLU A 45 0.71 -0.05 8.38
N ALA A 46 0.56 -0.49 9.64
CA ALA A 46 0.01 0.36 10.70
C ALA A 46 0.86 1.63 10.94
N GLN A 47 2.19 1.53 10.79
CA GLN A 47 3.09 2.68 10.84
C GLN A 47 2.97 3.55 9.59
N HIS A 48 2.87 2.96 8.40
CA HIS A 48 2.64 3.72 7.16
C HIS A 48 1.34 4.53 7.20
N ILE A 49 0.26 3.99 7.78
CA ILE A 49 -0.98 4.75 8.01
C ILE A 49 -0.71 6.03 8.81
N VAL A 50 0.11 5.94 9.87
CA VAL A 50 0.48 7.10 10.69
C VAL A 50 1.30 8.09 9.86
N ASP A 51 2.28 7.60 9.11
CA ASP A 51 3.18 8.43 8.31
C ASP A 51 2.43 9.18 7.20
N PHE A 52 1.54 8.49 6.46
CA PHE A 52 0.67 9.13 5.46
C PHE A 52 -0.33 10.10 6.07
N THR A 53 -0.88 9.80 7.25
CA THR A 53 -1.78 10.72 7.95
C THR A 53 -1.04 11.99 8.37
N ALA A 54 0.19 11.87 8.89
CA ALA A 54 1.02 13.01 9.25
C ALA A 54 1.38 13.87 8.01
N LEU A 55 1.66 13.22 6.87
CA LEU A 55 1.86 13.92 5.60
C LEU A 55 0.64 14.75 5.20
N MET A 56 -0.59 14.25 5.41
CA MET A 56 -1.81 15.00 5.10
C MET A 56 -1.97 16.27 5.94
N GLU A 57 -1.61 16.24 7.23
CA GLU A 57 -1.69 17.40 8.12
C GLU A 57 -0.74 18.54 7.67
N GLY A 58 0.41 18.17 7.09
CA GLY A 58 1.39 19.10 6.54
C GLY A 58 1.03 19.71 5.17
N VAL A 59 0.01 19.20 4.47
CA VAL A 59 -0.34 19.58 3.08
C VAL A 59 -1.37 20.73 3.01
N SER A 60 -1.63 21.41 4.13
CA SER A 60 -2.55 22.56 4.16
C SER A 60 -2.13 23.66 3.17
N ASN A 61 -2.94 23.86 2.12
CA ASN A 61 -2.84 24.89 1.07
C ASN A 61 -1.77 24.75 -0.03
N VAL A 62 -1.28 23.55 -0.35
CA VAL A 62 -0.47 23.41 -1.57
C VAL A 62 -1.39 23.38 -2.79
N GLU A 63 -1.36 24.45 -3.60
CA GLU A 63 -1.80 24.40 -4.99
C GLU A 63 -1.09 23.23 -5.64
N THR A 64 -1.83 22.16 -5.97
CA THR A 64 -1.32 21.13 -6.87
C THR A 64 -0.73 21.86 -8.07
N PRO A 65 0.52 21.57 -8.49
CA PRO A 65 1.08 22.17 -9.70
C PRO A 65 0.01 22.14 -10.80
N GLU A 66 -0.24 23.28 -11.46
CA GLU A 66 -1.24 23.43 -12.53
C GLU A 66 -1.04 22.44 -13.71
N ALA A 67 0.02 21.63 -13.65
CA ALA A 67 0.46 20.64 -14.63
C ALA A 67 -0.32 19.31 -14.67
N TYR A 68 -1.36 19.12 -13.84
CA TYR A 68 -2.09 17.85 -13.73
C TYR A 68 -3.49 17.86 -14.37
N GLU A 69 -3.66 18.54 -15.51
CA GLU A 69 -4.95 18.53 -16.23
C GLU A 69 -5.13 17.28 -17.10
N GLY A 70 -6.33 16.69 -17.02
CA GLY A 70 -6.85 15.68 -17.94
C GLY A 70 -6.24 14.29 -17.76
N GLU A 71 -5.23 13.97 -18.59
CA GLU A 71 -4.72 12.60 -18.74
C GLU A 71 -4.09 12.05 -17.46
N PHE A 72 -3.43 12.90 -16.66
CA PHE A 72 -2.83 12.47 -15.40
C PHE A 72 -3.88 12.21 -14.31
N GLU A 73 -4.93 13.03 -14.23
CA GLU A 73 -6.06 12.80 -13.33
C GLU A 73 -6.80 11.49 -13.69
N GLU A 74 -7.04 11.25 -14.99
CA GLU A 74 -7.61 9.99 -15.48
C GLU A 74 -6.72 8.79 -15.18
N TYR A 75 -5.40 8.92 -15.38
CA TYR A 75 -4.43 7.87 -15.07
C TYR A 75 -4.39 7.55 -13.58
N MET A 76 -4.30 8.56 -12.71
CA MET A 76 -4.29 8.36 -11.26
C MET A 76 -5.58 7.71 -10.77
N LYS A 77 -6.73 8.14 -11.31
CA LYS A 77 -8.01 7.50 -11.03
C LYS A 77 -8.02 6.04 -11.48
N ALA A 78 -7.56 5.75 -12.70
CA ALA A 78 -7.48 4.38 -13.21
C ALA A 78 -6.53 3.51 -12.36
N LEU A 79 -5.41 4.07 -11.90
CA LEU A 79 -4.46 3.40 -11.03
C LEU A 79 -5.11 3.02 -9.69
N VAL A 80 -5.77 3.98 -9.04
CA VAL A 80 -6.56 3.77 -7.81
C VAL A 80 -7.65 2.71 -8.02
N ASP A 81 -8.45 2.83 -9.07
CA ASP A 81 -9.56 1.91 -9.37
C ASP A 81 -9.06 0.49 -9.74
N SER A 82 -7.84 0.38 -10.26
CA SER A 82 -7.20 -0.90 -10.60
C SER A 82 -6.48 -1.57 -9.44
N HIS A 83 -6.09 -0.80 -8.41
CA HIS A 83 -5.35 -1.27 -7.26
C HIS A 83 -6.16 -2.38 -6.55
N VAL A 84 -5.56 -3.56 -6.38
CA VAL A 84 -6.35 -4.75 -6.00
C VAL A 84 -7.06 -4.57 -4.66
N PHE A 85 -6.43 -3.90 -3.69
CA PHE A 85 -7.09 -3.56 -2.43
C PHE A 85 -8.26 -2.58 -2.52
N ILE A 86 -8.23 -1.62 -3.46
CA ILE A 86 -9.32 -0.65 -3.62
C ILE A 86 -10.47 -1.26 -4.41
N LYS A 87 -10.15 -2.10 -5.40
CA LYS A 87 -11.14 -2.86 -6.17
C LYS A 87 -11.91 -3.87 -5.31
N ASN A 88 -11.28 -4.47 -4.31
CA ASN A 88 -11.91 -5.47 -3.45
C ASN A 88 -12.52 -4.81 -2.21
N THR A 89 -13.85 -4.72 -2.18
CA THR A 89 -14.60 -4.09 -1.10
C THR A 89 -14.58 -4.89 0.21
N ASP A 90 -14.14 -6.15 0.17
CA ASP A 90 -14.00 -7.03 1.34
C ASP A 90 -12.64 -7.76 1.33
N VAL A 91 -11.65 -7.07 1.89
CA VAL A 91 -10.26 -7.56 2.01
C VAL A 91 -10.19 -8.79 2.93
N LYS A 92 -11.05 -8.87 3.96
CA LYS A 92 -11.11 -10.04 4.85
C LYS A 92 -11.62 -11.27 4.11
N ALA A 93 -12.66 -11.12 3.29
CA ALA A 93 -13.13 -12.21 2.45
C ALA A 93 -12.09 -12.63 1.40
N LEU A 94 -11.30 -11.69 0.88
CA LEU A 94 -10.19 -12.00 -0.01
C LEU A 94 -9.12 -12.85 0.70
N ALA A 95 -8.67 -12.42 1.89
CA ALA A 95 -7.73 -13.18 2.70
C ALA A 95 -8.29 -14.56 3.10
N GLY A 96 -9.57 -14.65 3.46
CA GLY A 96 -10.22 -15.91 3.85
C GLY A 96 -10.41 -16.91 2.70
N LYS A 97 -10.29 -16.49 1.44
CA LYS A 97 -10.34 -17.37 0.26
C LYS A 97 -8.98 -17.93 -0.12
N VAL A 98 -7.90 -17.42 0.46
CA VAL A 98 -6.56 -17.91 0.20
C VAL A 98 -6.45 -19.35 0.66
N SER A 99 -6.13 -20.25 -0.27
CA SER A 99 -6.13 -21.69 -0.06
C SER A 99 -4.77 -22.24 0.36
N SER A 100 -3.70 -21.43 0.31
CA SER A 100 -2.36 -21.83 0.73
C SER A 100 -1.49 -20.65 1.17
N PRO A 101 -0.46 -20.87 2.02
CA PRO A 101 0.50 -19.82 2.36
C PRO A 101 1.21 -19.23 1.14
N ARG A 102 1.45 -20.04 0.10
CA ARG A 102 2.09 -19.59 -1.14
C ARG A 102 1.20 -18.62 -1.91
N GLU A 103 -0.10 -18.88 -1.98
CA GLU A 103 -1.08 -18.00 -2.59
C GLU A 103 -1.21 -16.68 -1.80
N ALA A 104 -1.21 -16.72 -0.45
CA ALA A 104 -1.19 -15.51 0.39
C ALA A 104 0.02 -14.64 0.05
N ILE A 105 1.19 -15.25 -0.09
CA ILE A 105 2.43 -14.52 -0.40
C ILE A 105 2.41 -13.96 -1.82
N ASP A 106 1.95 -14.72 -2.81
CA ASP A 106 1.86 -14.25 -4.20
C ASP A 106 0.88 -13.06 -4.32
N LEU A 107 -0.20 -13.10 -3.55
CA LEU A 107 -1.17 -12.03 -3.45
C LEU A 107 -0.59 -10.79 -2.73
N ALA A 108 0.05 -10.99 -1.56
CA ALA A 108 0.77 -9.94 -0.83
C ALA A 108 1.81 -9.23 -1.72
N MET A 109 2.65 -10.00 -2.44
CA MET A 109 3.64 -9.44 -3.35
C MET A 109 3.04 -8.67 -4.53
N SER A 110 1.78 -8.97 -4.90
CA SER A 110 1.07 -8.20 -5.93
C SER A 110 0.59 -6.88 -5.35
N PHE A 111 0.13 -6.87 -4.10
CA PHE A 111 -0.26 -5.65 -3.40
C PHE A 111 0.90 -4.68 -3.23
N GLU A 112 2.05 -5.13 -2.73
CA GLU A 112 3.18 -4.21 -2.54
C GLU A 112 3.65 -3.59 -3.87
N LYS A 113 3.53 -4.31 -4.98
CA LYS A 113 3.87 -3.77 -6.30
C LYS A 113 2.89 -2.68 -6.74
N ASP A 114 1.60 -2.87 -6.48
CA ASP A 114 0.58 -1.88 -6.76
C ASP A 114 0.78 -0.63 -5.87
N SER A 115 1.10 -0.84 -4.58
CA SER A 115 1.44 0.23 -3.63
C SER A 115 2.67 1.02 -4.10
N ILE A 116 3.76 0.34 -4.48
CA ILE A 116 4.97 0.99 -5.01
C ILE A 116 4.66 1.83 -6.25
N LEU A 117 3.87 1.31 -7.20
CA LEU A 117 3.48 2.06 -8.39
C LEU A 117 2.69 3.30 -8.00
N PHE A 118 1.70 3.15 -7.12
CA PHE A 118 0.88 4.25 -6.66
C PHE A 118 1.70 5.32 -5.91
N PHE A 119 2.60 4.93 -5.01
CA PHE A 119 3.46 5.85 -4.27
C PHE A 119 4.49 6.54 -5.17
N SER A 120 4.98 5.84 -6.20
CA SER A 120 5.88 6.44 -7.20
C SER A 120 5.20 7.58 -7.97
N GLU A 121 3.91 7.42 -8.29
CA GLU A 121 3.14 8.47 -8.95
C GLU A 121 2.74 9.58 -7.96
N LEU A 122 2.41 9.23 -6.72
CA LEU A 122 2.18 10.19 -5.64
C LEU A 122 3.42 11.07 -5.38
N ARG A 123 4.62 10.48 -5.43
CA ARG A 123 5.89 11.20 -5.27
C ARG A 123 6.03 12.36 -6.25
N ARG A 124 5.49 12.23 -7.47
CA ARG A 124 5.58 13.26 -8.51
C ARG A 124 4.72 14.48 -8.18
N VAL A 125 3.62 14.28 -7.44
CA VAL A 125 2.62 15.33 -7.18
C VAL A 125 2.77 16.01 -5.81
N VAL A 126 3.57 15.45 -4.91
CA VAL A 126 3.88 16.06 -3.61
C VAL A 126 5.03 17.08 -3.71
N THR A 127 5.08 18.01 -2.76
CA THR A 127 6.17 19.00 -2.66
C THR A 127 7.52 18.33 -2.38
N ASP A 128 8.61 18.99 -2.77
CA ASP A 128 9.98 18.48 -2.56
C ASP A 128 10.28 18.10 -1.10
N HIS A 129 9.70 18.82 -0.13
CA HIS A 129 9.85 18.52 1.29
C HIS A 129 9.28 17.14 1.68
N ASN A 130 8.20 16.73 1.02
CA ASN A 130 7.49 15.48 1.30
C ASN A 130 8.00 14.30 0.45
N GLN A 131 8.75 14.56 -0.63
CA GLN A 131 9.27 13.51 -1.52
C GLN A 131 10.15 12.50 -0.80
N ASN A 132 11.00 12.95 0.14
CA ASN A 132 11.88 12.06 0.90
C ASN A 132 11.08 11.04 1.73
N THR A 133 9.98 11.48 2.36
CA THR A 133 9.10 10.57 3.12
C THR A 133 8.45 9.54 2.21
N ILE A 134 8.00 9.94 1.01
CA ILE A 134 7.46 9.00 0.03
C ILE A 134 8.54 8.02 -0.47
N ASP A 135 9.77 8.49 -0.70
CA ASP A 135 10.89 7.64 -1.08
C ASP A 135 11.22 6.60 0.00
N ASP A 136 11.17 6.99 1.27
CA ASP A 136 11.36 6.09 2.40
C ASP A 136 10.25 5.03 2.49
N LEU A 137 8.98 5.43 2.29
CA LEU A 137 7.84 4.50 2.25
C LEU A 137 7.96 3.50 1.09
N ILE A 138 8.31 3.97 -0.12
CA ILE A 138 8.61 3.08 -1.26
C ILE A 138 9.71 2.08 -0.89
N ASN A 139 10.80 2.54 -0.27
CA ASN A 139 11.89 1.64 0.13
C ASN A 139 11.46 0.56 1.14
N GLN A 140 10.50 0.87 2.01
CA GLN A 140 9.89 -0.10 2.94
C GLN A 140 9.07 -1.15 2.18
N GLU A 141 8.28 -0.76 1.18
CA GLU A 141 7.55 -1.73 0.34
C GLU A 141 8.50 -2.66 -0.45
N HIS A 142 9.61 -2.11 -0.96
CA HIS A 142 10.65 -2.93 -1.56
C HIS A 142 11.25 -3.93 -0.54
N ALA A 143 11.32 -3.58 0.75
CA ALA A 143 11.72 -4.50 1.81
C ALA A 143 10.65 -5.58 2.07
N HIS A 144 9.36 -5.23 2.06
CA HIS A 144 8.25 -6.17 2.19
C HIS A 144 8.31 -7.25 1.10
N ILE A 145 8.44 -6.85 -0.17
CA ILE A 145 8.59 -7.78 -1.30
C ILE A 145 9.79 -8.72 -1.12
N ARG A 146 10.93 -8.21 -0.66
CA ARG A 146 12.13 -9.05 -0.41
C ARG A 146 11.88 -10.06 0.71
N THR A 147 11.19 -9.66 1.77
CA THR A 147 10.81 -10.54 2.89
C THR A 147 9.85 -11.63 2.42
N LEU A 148 8.80 -11.25 1.68
CA LEU A 148 7.83 -12.17 1.09
C LEU A 148 8.47 -13.16 0.12
N ALA A 149 9.34 -12.71 -0.78
CA ALA A 149 10.06 -13.58 -1.71
C ALA A 149 10.96 -14.60 -1.00
N ARG A 150 11.63 -14.20 0.09
CA ARG A 150 12.45 -15.12 0.91
C ARG A 150 11.59 -16.17 1.60
N LEU A 151 10.45 -15.77 2.18
CA LEU A 151 9.50 -16.70 2.78
C LEU A 151 9.00 -17.70 1.74
N ARG A 152 8.58 -17.21 0.57
CA ARG A 152 8.08 -18.03 -0.54
C ARG A 152 9.08 -19.10 -1.00
N ALA A 153 10.37 -18.79 -0.98
CA ALA A 153 11.41 -19.73 -1.38
C ALA A 153 11.65 -20.87 -0.37
N GLN A 154 11.09 -20.74 0.83
CA GLN A 154 11.29 -21.66 1.95
C GLN A 154 10.06 -22.54 2.23
N ILE A 155 8.97 -22.33 1.48
CA ILE A 155 7.70 -23.06 1.61
C ILE A 155 7.25 -23.73 0.30
#